data_AF-A0A846DPU0-F1
#
_entry.id   AF-A0A846DPU0-F1
#
_cell.length_a   1.000
_cell.length_b   1.000
_cell.length_c   1.000
_cell.angle_alpha   90.00
_cell.angle_beta   90.00
_cell.angle_gamma   90.00
#
_symmetry.space_group_name_H-M   'P 1'
#
loop_
_entity.id
_entity.type
_entity.pdbx_description
1 polymer ?
#
loop_
_entity_poly.entity_id
_entity_poly.type
_entity_poly.pdbx_seq_one_letter_code
_entity_poly.pdbx_strand_id
1 'polypeptide(L)'
;MKKPEDEFTLQLHPRLQEKVSLDIPTDTLASLKKVAASRDMSCEALLKLYIGQGLRQDLGKLFSNRVLEATAQVLAKHISSEAEISDILQEIRTETNG
;
A
#
# COMPACT_ATOMS: atom_id res chain seq x y z
N MET A 1 -27.18 -44.92 -4.15
CA MET A 1 -26.42 -44.30 -3.04
C MET A 1 -25.30 -43.45 -3.65
N LYS A 2 -25.34 -42.12 -3.50
CA LYS A 2 -24.26 -41.22 -3.92
C LYS A 2 -23.36 -40.95 -2.71
N LYS A 3 -22.04 -41.10 -2.87
CA LYS A 3 -21.08 -40.91 -1.78
C LYS A 3 -21.02 -39.42 -1.36
N PRO A 4 -20.82 -39.12 -0.06
CA PRO A 4 -20.77 -37.76 0.42
C PRO A 4 -19.44 -37.12 -0.03
N GLU A 5 -19.58 -36.01 -0.77
CA GLU A 5 -18.83 -34.76 -0.58
C GLU A 5 -17.32 -34.95 -0.41
N ASP A 6 -16.60 -34.88 -1.55
CA ASP A 6 -15.16 -34.66 -1.57
C ASP A 6 -14.84 -33.43 -0.71
N GLU A 7 -14.22 -33.65 0.45
CA GLU A 7 -13.74 -32.60 1.34
C GLU A 7 -12.79 -31.68 0.58
N PHE A 8 -13.23 -30.46 0.29
CA PHE A 8 -12.38 -29.42 -0.30
C PHE A 8 -11.27 -29.08 0.71
N THR A 9 -10.10 -29.68 0.53
CA THR A 9 -8.91 -29.37 1.31
C THR A 9 -8.34 -28.03 0.83
N LEU A 10 -8.41 -27.02 1.69
CA LEU A 10 -7.88 -25.69 1.42
C LEU A 10 -6.34 -25.75 1.37
N GLN A 11 -5.78 -25.82 0.15
CA GLN A 11 -4.33 -25.80 -0.04
C GLN A 11 -3.80 -24.37 0.02
N LEU A 12 -3.52 -23.91 1.24
CA LEU A 12 -2.85 -22.63 1.47
C LEU A 12 -1.39 -22.75 1.03
N HIS A 13 -1.02 -21.95 0.02
CA HIS A 13 0.37 -21.83 -0.43
C HIS A 13 1.05 -20.71 0.36
N PRO A 14 2.00 -21.02 1.27
CA PRO A 14 2.67 -20.00 2.05
C PRO A 14 3.50 -19.10 1.13
N ARG A 15 3.44 -17.78 1.34
CA ARG A 15 4.33 -16.86 0.63
C ARG A 15 5.74 -16.98 1.20
N LEU A 16 6.75 -16.85 0.31
CA LEU A 16 8.13 -16.69 0.74
C LEU A 16 8.23 -15.46 1.65
N GLN A 17 8.87 -15.62 2.80
CA GLN A 17 8.99 -14.59 3.82
C GLN A 17 10.42 -14.58 4.37
N GLU A 18 10.90 -13.39 4.69
CA GLU A 18 12.17 -13.18 5.36
C GLU A 18 11.91 -12.59 6.75
N LYS A 19 12.70 -13.00 7.74
CA LYS A 19 12.58 -12.52 9.11
C LYS A 19 13.39 -11.24 9.28
N VAL A 20 12.70 -10.16 9.66
CA VAL A 20 13.33 -8.89 10.04
C VAL A 20 13.33 -8.78 11.57
N SER A 21 14.50 -8.55 12.17
CA SER A 21 14.65 -8.31 13.62
C SER A 21 15.05 -6.86 13.85
N LEU A 22 14.35 -6.17 14.76
CA LEU A 22 14.53 -4.74 15.07
C LEU A 22 14.40 -4.53 16.57
N ASP A 23 15.26 -3.68 17.14
CA ASP A 23 15.10 -3.21 18.51
C ASP A 23 14.05 -2.09 18.54
N ILE A 24 13.07 -2.21 19.44
CA ILE A 24 11.99 -1.24 19.61
C ILE A 24 12.06 -0.68 21.04
N PRO A 25 11.99 0.67 21.22
CA PRO A 25 11.89 1.26 22.55
C PRO A 25 10.76 0.63 23.39
N THR A 26 11.03 0.39 24.66
CA THR A 26 10.12 -0.38 25.54
C THR A 26 8.76 0.30 25.73
N ASP A 27 8.75 1.63 25.78
CA ASP A 27 7.57 2.49 25.82
C ASP A 27 6.74 2.41 24.52
N THR A 28 7.42 2.35 23.37
CA THR A 28 6.79 2.17 22.06
C THR A 28 6.14 0.79 21.97
N LEU A 29 6.84 -0.26 22.44
CA LEU A 29 6.28 -1.61 22.50
C LEU A 29 5.06 -1.68 23.43
N ALA A 30 5.09 -0.99 24.57
CA ALA A 30 3.94 -0.90 25.47
C ALA A 30 2.73 -0.24 24.79
N SER A 31 2.98 0.84 24.03
CA SER A 31 1.95 1.53 23.25
C SER A 31 1.37 0.64 22.14
N LEU A 32 2.21 -0.10 21.42
CA LEU A 32 1.79 -1.06 20.40
C LEU A 32 0.90 -2.17 21.00
N LYS A 33 1.29 -2.72 22.15
CA LYS A 33 0.48 -3.73 22.87
C LYS A 33 -0.88 -3.18 23.30
N LYS A 34 -0.93 -1.96 23.81
CA LYS A 34 -2.19 -1.29 24.20
C LYS A 34 -3.13 -1.13 23.02
N VAL A 35 -2.61 -0.68 21.88
CA VAL A 35 -3.42 -0.51 20.66
C VAL A 35 -3.87 -1.86 20.11
N ALA A 36 -2.99 -2.86 20.09
CA ALA A 36 -3.33 -4.20 19.63
C ALA A 36 -4.49 -4.80 20.44
N ALA A 37 -4.44 -4.66 21.77
CA ALA A 37 -5.52 -5.08 22.66
C ALA A 37 -6.85 -4.33 22.37
N SER A 38 -6.79 -3.01 22.15
CA SER A 38 -7.99 -2.23 21.83
C SER A 38 -8.66 -2.59 20.50
N ARG A 39 -7.90 -3.22 19.58
CA ARG A 39 -8.36 -3.63 18.25
C ARG A 39 -8.56 -5.14 18.12
N ASP A 40 -8.53 -5.86 19.24
CA ASP A 40 -8.70 -7.31 19.32
C ASP A 40 -7.76 -8.08 18.36
N MET A 41 -6.47 -7.73 18.35
CA MET A 41 -5.47 -8.38 17.52
C MET A 41 -4.13 -8.56 18.25
N SER A 42 -3.29 -9.46 17.75
CA SER A 42 -1.94 -9.64 18.30
C SER A 42 -1.06 -8.43 17.98
N CYS A 43 -0.04 -8.20 18.81
CA CYS A 43 0.95 -7.15 18.55
C CYS A 43 1.67 -7.35 17.20
N GLU A 44 1.92 -8.60 16.81
CA GLU A 44 2.49 -8.94 15.50
C GLU A 44 1.56 -8.58 14.34
N ALA A 45 0.26 -8.89 14.47
CA ALA A 45 -0.74 -8.53 13.46
C ALA A 45 -0.84 -7.01 13.29
N LEU A 46 -0.82 -6.26 14.39
CA LEU A 46 -0.82 -4.80 14.36
C LEU A 46 0.42 -4.25 13.65
N LEU A 47 1.61 -4.78 13.95
CA LEU A 47 2.85 -4.39 13.29
C LEU A 47 2.79 -4.63 11.77
N LYS A 48 2.35 -5.82 11.34
CA LYS A 48 2.16 -6.14 9.92
C LYS A 48 1.16 -5.19 9.24
N LEU A 49 0.07 -4.86 9.94
CA LEU A 49 -0.93 -3.92 9.45
C LEU A 49 -0.35 -2.52 9.25
N TYR A 50 0.34 -1.98 10.25
CA TYR A 50 0.92 -0.63 10.19
C TYR A 50 2.00 -0.52 9.12
N ILE A 51 2.89 -1.51 9.04
CA ILE A 51 3.90 -1.58 7.97
C ILE A 51 3.20 -1.61 6.60
N GLY A 52 2.23 -2.50 6.43
CA GLY A 52 1.52 -2.63 5.16
C GLY A 52 0.71 -1.39 4.77
N GLN A 53 0.12 -0.70 5.74
CA GLN A 53 -0.64 0.53 5.51
C GLN A 53 0.26 1.65 5.02
N GLY A 54 1.33 1.97 5.77
CA GLY A 54 2.26 3.03 5.39
C GLY A 54 2.93 2.73 4.04
N LEU A 55 3.41 1.51 3.86
CA LEU A 55 4.11 1.12 2.63
C LEU A 55 3.19 1.20 1.40
N ARG A 56 1.93 0.76 1.50
CA ARG A 56 0.98 0.88 0.37
C ARG A 56 0.68 2.34 0.03
N GLN A 57 0.55 3.21 1.04
CA GLN A 57 0.35 4.64 0.81
C GLN A 57 1.54 5.27 0.09
N ASP A 58 2.76 4.95 0.52
CA ASP A 58 3.97 5.49 -0.08
C ASP A 58 4.20 4.95 -1.50
N LEU A 59 3.99 3.65 -1.71
CA LEU A 59 4.06 3.05 -3.05
C LEU A 59 3.01 3.65 -4.00
N GLY A 60 1.80 3.93 -3.50
CA GLY A 60 0.76 4.61 -4.27
C GLY A 60 1.20 6.01 -4.71
N LYS A 61 1.77 6.81 -3.80
CA LYS A 61 2.31 8.14 -4.12
C LYS A 61 3.42 8.08 -5.16
N LEU A 62 4.38 7.15 -4.99
CA LEU A 62 5.48 6.96 -5.95
C LEU A 62 4.96 6.60 -7.33
N PHE A 63 3.97 5.72 -7.41
CA PHE A 63 3.32 5.37 -8.67
C PHE A 63 2.63 6.56 -9.32
N SER A 64 1.81 7.31 -8.58
CA SER A 64 1.11 8.49 -9.11
C SER A 64 2.07 9.57 -9.60
N ASN A 65 3.16 9.82 -8.87
CA ASN A 65 4.20 10.77 -9.29
C ASN A 65 4.85 10.34 -10.61
N ARG A 66 5.22 9.05 -10.72
CA ARG A 66 5.81 8.51 -11.95
C ARG A 66 4.86 8.62 -13.14
N VAL A 67 3.56 8.39 -12.93
CA VAL A 67 2.55 8.56 -13.98
C VAL A 67 2.48 10.02 -14.42
N LEU A 68 2.41 10.97 -13.49
CA LEU A 68 2.37 12.40 -13.81
C LEU A 68 3.63 12.87 -14.55
N GLU A 69 4.81 12.41 -14.15
CA GLU A 69 6.07 12.70 -14.85
C GLU A 69 6.06 12.14 -16.29
N ALA A 70 5.61 10.90 -16.47
CA ALA A 70 5.48 10.31 -17.80
C ALA A 70 4.46 11.07 -18.65
N THR A 71 3.34 11.50 -18.07
CA THR A 71 2.33 12.35 -18.74
C THR A 71 2.95 13.66 -19.18
N ALA A 72 3.70 14.35 -18.33
CA ALA A 72 4.39 15.59 -18.68
C ALA A 72 5.34 15.40 -19.87
N GLN A 73 6.12 14.31 -19.87
CA GLN A 73 7.03 13.98 -20.96
C GLN A 73 6.31 13.67 -22.27
N VAL A 74 5.13 13.06 -22.21
CA VAL A 74 4.29 12.80 -23.40
C VAL A 74 3.70 14.10 -23.92
N LEU A 75 3.11 14.94 -23.06
CA LEU A 75 2.54 16.22 -23.45
C LEU A 75 3.58 17.14 -24.09
N ALA A 76 4.79 17.20 -23.54
CA ALA A 76 5.89 18.00 -24.11
C ALA A 76 6.33 17.58 -25.52
N LYS A 77 5.99 16.36 -25.97
CA LYS A 77 6.24 15.93 -27.35
C LYS A 77 5.20 16.45 -28.35
N HIS A 78 4.06 16.90 -27.86
CA HIS A 78 2.89 17.27 -28.67
C HIS A 78 2.46 18.72 -28.47
N ILE A 79 2.82 19.35 -27.35
CA ILE A 79 2.44 20.70 -26.96
C ILE A 79 3.73 21.51 -26.72
N SER A 80 3.83 22.68 -27.34
CA SER A 80 4.99 23.59 -27.18
C SER A 80 4.83 24.58 -26.03
N SER A 81 3.62 24.77 -25.52
CA SER A 81 3.32 25.69 -24.41
C SER A 81 3.51 25.00 -23.06
N GLU A 82 4.54 25.39 -22.31
CA GLU A 82 4.76 24.87 -20.95
C GLU A 82 3.64 25.24 -19.98
N ALA A 83 3.02 26.41 -20.16
CA ALA A 83 1.89 26.86 -19.34
C ALA A 83 0.68 25.93 -19.53
N GLU A 84 0.36 25.59 -20.78
CA GLU A 84 -0.74 24.68 -21.10
C GLU A 84 -0.49 23.27 -20.54
N ILE A 85 0.74 22.77 -20.62
CA ILE A 85 1.13 21.49 -20.01
C ILE A 85 0.94 21.52 -18.48
N SER A 86 1.34 22.62 -17.83
CA SER A 86 1.17 22.78 -16.38
C SER A 86 -0.30 22.79 -15.96
N ASP A 87 -1.16 23.48 -16.73
CA ASP A 87 -2.59 23.56 -16.45
C ASP A 87 -3.25 22.17 -16.57
N ILE A 88 -2.94 21.41 -17.62
CA ILE A 88 -3.43 20.03 -17.82
C ILE A 88 -2.95 19.11 -16.67
N LEU A 89 -1.68 19.19 -16.28
CA LEU A 89 -1.17 18.37 -15.17
C LEU A 89 -1.83 18.71 -13.82
N GLN A 90 -2.17 19.98 -13.60
CA GLN A 90 -2.89 20.41 -12.42
C GLN A 90 -4.34 19.90 -12.42
N GLU A 91 -5.01 19.95 -13.56
CA GLU A 91 -6.36 19.40 -13.74
C GLU A 91 -6.37 17.88 -13.45
N ILE A 92 -5.44 17.13 -14.04
CA ILE A 92 -5.29 15.69 -13.77
C ILE A 92 -5.09 15.43 -12.27
N ARG A 93 -4.26 16.22 -11.58
CA ARG A 93 -4.06 16.09 -10.12
C ARG A 93 -5.34 16.32 -9.32
N THR A 94 -6.16 17.29 -9.73
CA THR A 94 -7.42 17.59 -9.04
C THR A 94 -8.44 16.48 -9.23
N GLU A 95 -8.52 15.87 -10.42
CA GLU A 95 -9.47 14.78 -10.69
C GLU A 95 -9.06 13.45 -10.05
N THR A 96 -7.75 13.21 -9.88
CA THR A 96 -7.23 11.91 -9.41
C THR A 96 -7.03 11.81 -7.89
N ASN A 97 -7.00 12.94 -7.18
CA ASN A 97 -6.90 12.99 -5.72
C ASN A 97 -8.26 13.19 -5.01
N GLY A 98 -9.37 13.19 -5.77
CA GLY A 98 -10.74 13.25 -5.27
C GLY A 98 -11.32 11.90 -4.84
#